data_AF-A0AAU6DWT2-F1
#
_entry.id   AF-A0AAU6DWT2-F1
#
_cell.length_a   1.000
_cell.length_b   1.000
_cell.length_c   1.000
_cell.angle_alpha   90.00
_cell.angle_beta   90.00
_cell.angle_gamma   90.00
#
_symmetry.space_group_name_H-M   'P 1'
#
loop_
_entity.id
_entity.type
_entity.pdbx_description
1 polymer ?
#
loop_
_entity_poly.entity_id
_entity_poly.type
_entity_poly.pdbx_seq_one_letter_code
_entity_poly.pdbx_strand_id
1 'polypeptide(L)'
;MNARRLAAALAATVMTAGTVLLIGQPAHATETSSDGARTSMAANPCGMYRDGSAAMYKNCTTANERIFVTYFLGGNRYYCVTPGSTAYVGSWGNTFRVYNRGTC
;
A
#
# COMPACT_ATOMS: atom_id res chain seq x y z
N MET A 1 -34.18 -50.99 -23.71
CA MET A 1 -35.45 -50.56 -24.34
C MET A 1 -35.55 -49.05 -24.15
N ASN A 2 -34.93 -48.25 -25.03
CA ASN A 2 -35.57 -47.52 -26.15
C ASN A 2 -36.79 -46.66 -25.75
N ALA A 3 -36.62 -45.34 -25.71
CA ALA A 3 -37.49 -44.40 -26.42
C ALA A 3 -36.88 -42.98 -26.45
N ARG A 4 -36.23 -42.65 -27.57
CA ARG A 4 -36.05 -41.28 -28.07
C ARG A 4 -37.41 -40.71 -28.47
N ARG A 5 -37.58 -39.37 -28.38
CA ARG A 5 -38.48 -38.44 -29.13
C ARG A 5 -38.88 -37.29 -28.19
N LEU A 6 -39.02 -35.99 -28.50
CA LEU A 6 -39.03 -35.10 -29.68
C LEU A 6 -38.70 -33.70 -29.12
N ALA A 7 -37.75 -32.91 -29.65
CA ALA A 7 -37.91 -31.89 -30.69
C ALA A 7 -39.07 -30.87 -30.51
N ALA A 8 -38.73 -29.62 -30.16
CA ALA A 8 -39.35 -28.34 -30.61
C ALA A 8 -38.71 -27.19 -29.78
N ALA A 9 -37.71 -26.46 -30.26
CA ALA A 9 -37.83 -25.31 -31.16
C ALA A 9 -38.60 -24.13 -30.55
N LEU A 10 -37.89 -23.05 -30.19
CA LEU A 10 -38.35 -21.69 -30.44
C LEU A 10 -37.15 -20.74 -30.43
N ALA A 11 -36.93 -20.16 -31.60
CA ALA A 11 -35.89 -19.20 -31.92
C ALA A 11 -36.24 -17.83 -31.34
N ALA A 12 -35.24 -17.16 -30.77
CA ALA A 12 -35.30 -15.73 -30.50
C ALA A 12 -34.07 -15.08 -31.13
N THR A 13 -34.26 -14.53 -32.32
CA THR A 13 -33.33 -13.65 -33.02
C THR A 13 -33.37 -12.28 -32.35
N VAL A 14 -32.24 -11.83 -31.79
CA VAL A 14 -32.03 -10.40 -31.48
C VAL A 14 -30.72 -9.97 -32.12
N MET A 15 -30.85 -9.00 -33.02
CA MET A 15 -29.79 -8.37 -33.80
C MET A 15 -28.84 -7.61 -32.86
N THR A 16 -27.57 -8.00 -32.82
CA THR A 16 -26.50 -7.19 -32.21
C THR A 16 -25.92 -6.28 -33.29
N ALA A 17 -26.39 -5.04 -33.31
CA ALA A 17 -25.77 -3.94 -34.04
C ALA A 17 -24.59 -3.36 -33.24
N GLY A 18 -23.51 -3.02 -33.94
CA GLY A 18 -22.57 -1.99 -33.49
C GLY A 18 -21.18 -2.47 -33.08
N THR A 19 -20.39 -2.93 -34.05
CA THR A 19 -18.93 -3.04 -33.88
C THR A 19 -18.31 -1.65 -34.01
N VAL A 20 -18.15 -0.95 -32.88
CA VAL A 20 -17.31 0.26 -32.83
C VAL A 20 -15.88 -0.17 -32.50
N LEU A 21 -15.03 -0.20 -33.53
CA LEU A 21 -13.58 -0.34 -33.39
C LEU A 21 -13.02 0.98 -32.79
N LEU A 22 -12.80 1.02 -31.49
CA LEU A 22 -11.83 1.95 -30.91
C LEU A 22 -10.48 1.24 -30.78
N ILE A 23 -9.56 1.59 -31.66
CA ILE A 23 -8.12 1.30 -31.54
C ILE A 23 -7.58 2.10 -30.35
N GLY A 24 -7.68 1.53 -29.15
CA GLY A 24 -7.03 2.03 -27.94
C GLY A 24 -5.53 1.77 -28.03
N GLN A 25 -4.75 2.84 -28.12
CA GLN A 25 -3.30 2.80 -27.98
C GLN A 25 -2.96 2.19 -26.61
N PRO A 26 -2.02 1.22 -26.50
CA PRO A 26 -1.52 0.81 -25.20
C PRO A 26 -0.72 1.98 -24.62
N ALA A 27 -1.35 2.74 -23.72
CA ALA A 27 -0.63 3.56 -22.77
C ALA A 27 0.24 2.59 -21.95
N HIS A 28 1.53 2.51 -22.29
CA HIS A 28 2.51 1.89 -21.45
C HIS A 28 2.51 2.68 -20.14
N ALA A 29 1.77 2.18 -19.15
CA ALA A 29 1.92 2.60 -17.79
C ALA A 29 3.36 2.28 -17.39
N THR A 30 4.21 3.29 -17.37
CA THR A 30 5.48 3.21 -16.68
C THR A 30 5.13 2.97 -15.22
N GLU A 31 5.18 1.72 -14.79
CA GLU A 31 5.23 1.40 -13.37
C GLU A 31 6.55 1.98 -12.86
N THR A 32 6.49 3.22 -12.40
CA THR A 32 7.47 3.71 -11.45
C THR A 32 7.24 2.91 -10.19
N SER A 33 7.85 1.73 -10.14
CA SER A 33 8.17 1.05 -8.90
C SER A 33 8.91 2.09 -8.08
N SER A 34 8.17 2.72 -7.17
CA SER A 34 8.76 3.39 -6.04
C SER A 34 9.39 2.27 -5.23
N ASP A 35 10.59 1.86 -5.63
CA ASP A 35 11.51 1.10 -4.82
C ASP A 35 11.55 1.88 -3.53
N GLY A 36 10.78 1.41 -2.54
CA GLY A 36 10.57 2.09 -1.29
C GLY A 36 11.96 2.30 -0.75
N ALA A 37 12.42 3.56 -0.82
CA ALA A 37 13.82 3.90 -0.76
C ALA A 37 14.44 3.08 0.36
N ARG A 38 15.26 2.09 0.00
CA ARG A 38 16.18 1.50 0.96
C ARG A 38 17.19 2.62 1.20
N THR A 39 16.78 3.56 2.05
CA THR A 39 17.51 4.78 2.36
C THR A 39 18.88 4.34 2.83
N SER A 40 19.87 4.52 1.98
CA SER A 40 21.28 4.54 2.33
C SER A 40 21.39 5.50 3.53
N MET A 41 21.94 4.97 4.63
CA MET A 41 21.98 5.65 5.92
C MET A 41 22.61 7.04 5.77
N ALA A 42 21.76 8.08 5.72
CA ALA A 42 22.20 9.44 5.98
C ALA A 42 22.77 9.49 7.41
N ALA A 43 23.84 10.25 7.62
CA ALA A 43 24.58 10.32 8.89
C ALA A 43 23.72 10.65 10.14
N ASN A 44 22.48 11.12 9.95
CA ASN A 44 21.51 11.30 11.01
C ASN A 44 20.09 11.24 10.42
N PRO A 45 19.41 10.08 10.42
CA PRO A 45 18.10 9.98 9.81
C PRO A 45 17.06 10.70 10.69
N CYS A 46 16.36 11.66 10.10
CA CYS A 46 15.14 12.22 10.68
C CYS A 46 13.93 11.39 10.22
N GLY A 47 12.96 11.16 11.12
CA GLY A 47 11.81 10.33 10.86
C GLY A 47 12.11 8.83 10.98
N MET A 48 11.39 8.00 10.24
CA MET A 48 11.51 6.54 10.31
C MET A 48 12.79 6.06 9.61
N TYR A 49 13.55 5.19 10.28
CA TYR A 49 14.75 4.57 9.73
C TYR A 49 14.94 3.15 10.25
N ARG A 50 15.81 2.40 9.56
CA ARG A 50 16.13 1.02 9.89
C ARG A 50 17.42 0.97 10.70
N ASP A 51 17.38 0.28 11.85
CA ASP A 51 18.56 -0.07 12.63
C ASP A 51 18.59 -1.59 12.81
N GLY A 52 19.40 -2.28 12.01
CA GLY A 52 19.37 -3.74 11.93
C GLY A 52 17.99 -4.29 11.54
N SER A 53 17.32 -4.99 12.46
CA SER A 53 15.94 -5.49 12.28
C SER A 53 14.88 -4.57 12.91
N ALA A 54 15.29 -3.52 13.61
CA ALA A 54 14.39 -2.55 14.23
C ALA A 54 13.96 -1.46 13.23
N ALA A 55 12.70 -1.07 13.34
CA ALA A 55 12.20 0.20 12.88
C ALA A 55 12.31 1.21 14.02
N MET A 56 13.07 2.26 13.77
CA MET A 56 13.31 3.35 14.69
C MET A 56 12.67 4.62 14.10
N TYR A 57 12.27 5.55 14.95
CA TYR A 57 11.80 6.87 14.53
C TYR A 57 12.54 7.94 15.32
N LYS A 58 13.20 8.88 14.63
CA LYS A 58 13.86 10.03 15.26
C LYS A 58 13.06 11.30 15.05
N ASN A 59 12.65 11.92 16.16
CA ASN A 59 12.08 13.26 16.13
C ASN A 59 13.21 14.28 16.03
N CYS A 60 13.31 14.96 14.89
CA CYS A 60 14.29 16.03 14.66
C CYS A 60 13.74 17.44 14.92
N THR A 61 12.48 17.55 15.34
CA THR A 61 11.87 18.83 15.66
C THR A 61 12.16 19.24 17.10
N THR A 62 11.85 20.48 17.43
CA THR A 62 11.95 21.04 18.79
C THR A 62 10.69 20.81 19.62
N ALA A 63 9.65 20.20 19.07
CA ALA A 63 8.39 19.90 19.73
C ALA A 63 8.17 18.39 19.87
N ASN A 64 7.27 17.97 20.77
CA ASN A 64 6.85 16.58 20.81
C ASN A 64 6.09 16.24 19.52
N GLU A 65 6.35 15.06 18.97
CA GLU A 65 5.62 14.54 17.82
C GLU A 65 4.75 13.36 18.23
N ARG A 66 3.47 13.44 17.87
CA ARG A 66 2.56 12.30 17.91
C ARG A 66 2.56 11.63 16.56
N ILE A 67 3.10 10.42 16.48
CA ILE A 67 3.15 9.63 15.26
C ILE A 67 2.14 8.48 15.31
N PHE A 68 1.57 8.14 14.16
CA PHE A 68 0.75 6.96 13.95
C PHE A 68 1.52 5.95 13.10
N VAL A 69 1.77 4.78 13.64
CA VAL A 69 2.55 3.71 13.02
C VAL A 69 1.61 2.59 12.61
N THR A 70 1.74 2.17 11.36
CA THR A 70 0.98 1.06 10.79
C THR A 70 1.83 -0.18 10.64
N TYR A 71 1.25 -1.33 10.94
CA TYR A 71 1.94 -2.62 10.88
C TYR A 71 1.25 -3.56 9.90
N PHE A 72 2.05 -4.43 9.27
CA PHE A 72 1.54 -5.49 8.42
C PHE A 72 0.78 -6.54 9.25
N LEU A 73 1.34 -6.91 10.40
CA LEU A 73 0.74 -7.80 11.38
C LEU A 73 0.54 -7.07 12.72
N GLY A 74 -0.66 -7.24 13.28
CA GLY A 74 -1.06 -6.64 14.54
C GLY A 74 -1.83 -5.32 14.38
N GLY A 75 -2.11 -4.67 15.50
CA GLY A 75 -2.82 -3.39 15.53
C GLY A 75 -1.89 -2.19 15.37
N ASN A 76 -2.35 -1.18 14.63
CA ASN A 76 -1.69 0.11 14.49
C ASN A 76 -1.57 0.83 15.84
N ARG A 77 -0.55 1.67 16.01
CA ARG A 77 -0.25 2.30 17.31
C ARG A 77 0.10 3.77 17.17
N TYR A 78 -0.21 4.54 18.20
CA TYR A 78 0.29 5.89 18.38
C TYR A 78 1.51 5.90 19.29
N TYR A 79 2.46 6.77 18.98
CA TYR A 79 3.62 7.05 19.82
C TYR A 79 3.76 8.55 20.02
N CYS A 80 4.23 8.92 21.21
CA CYS A 80 4.71 10.25 21.52
C CYS A 80 6.22 10.23 21.57
N VAL A 81 6.86 10.98 20.68
CA VAL A 81 8.32 11.03 20.57
C VAL A 81 8.79 12.42 20.98
N THR A 82 9.58 12.49 22.04
CA THR A 82 10.13 13.74 22.57
C THR A 82 11.10 14.40 21.58
N PRO A 83 11.28 15.74 21.64
CA PRO A 83 12.22 16.46 20.80
C PRO A 83 13.61 15.82 20.79
N GLY A 84 14.23 15.74 19.62
CA GLY A 84 15.59 15.20 19.42
C GLY A 84 15.75 13.70 19.71
N SER A 85 14.71 13.01 20.18
CA SER A 85 14.79 11.66 20.70
C SER A 85 14.48 10.61 19.62
N THR A 86 14.92 9.38 19.89
CA THR A 86 14.61 8.22 19.06
C THR A 86 13.68 7.27 19.81
N ALA A 87 12.63 6.81 19.13
CA ALA A 87 11.73 5.78 19.63
C ALA A 87 11.85 4.50 18.80
N TYR A 88 11.85 3.35 19.47
CA TYR A 88 11.62 2.06 18.81
C TYR A 88 10.14 1.96 18.46
N VAL A 89 9.84 1.80 17.17
CA VAL A 89 8.46 1.71 16.67
C VAL A 89 8.10 0.31 16.20
N GLY A 90 9.01 -0.66 16.23
CA GLY A 90 8.69 -2.06 15.92
C GLY A 90 9.80 -2.78 15.16
N SER A 91 9.49 -3.94 14.59
CA SER A 91 10.38 -4.62 13.66
C SER A 91 10.24 -4.01 12.26
N TRP A 92 11.36 -3.80 11.56
CA TRP A 92 11.39 -3.24 10.21
C TRP A 92 10.58 -4.08 9.23
N GLY A 93 10.66 -5.41 9.32
CA GLY A 93 9.91 -6.32 8.45
C GLY A 93 8.39 -6.30 8.69
N ASN A 94 7.94 -5.71 9.80
CA ASN A 94 6.52 -5.60 10.14
C ASN A 94 5.99 -4.15 10.06
N THR A 95 6.87 -3.15 10.07
CA THR A 95 6.47 -1.74 10.12
C THR A 95 6.28 -1.22 8.70
N PHE A 96 5.09 -0.74 8.38
CA PHE A 96 4.72 -0.37 7.01
C PHE A 96 4.90 1.13 6.75
N ARG A 97 4.18 1.97 7.51
CA ARG A 97 4.21 3.43 7.36
C ARG A 97 4.08 4.15 8.70
N VAL A 98 4.65 5.35 8.74
CA VAL A 98 4.54 6.30 9.86
C VAL A 98 3.96 7.61 9.36
N TYR A 99 2.99 8.15 10.11
CA TYR A 99 2.34 9.43 9.83
C TYR A 99 2.50 10.36 11.03
N ASN A 100 2.99 11.59 10.83
CA ASN A 100 2.96 12.62 11.86
C ASN A 100 1.52 13.16 11.98
N ARG A 101 1.00 13.21 13.22
CA ARG A 101 -0.37 13.63 13.57
C ARG A 101 -0.38 14.86 14.47
N GLY A 102 0.67 15.67 14.38
CA GLY A 102 0.89 16.88 15.16
C GLY A 102 1.57 16.61 16.49
N THR A 103 1.29 17.44 17.48
CA THR A 103 1.88 17.32 18.81
C THR A 103 1.11 16.33 19.68
N CYS A 104 1.83 15.77 20.64
CA CYS A 104 1.31 15.47 21.96
C CYS A 104 2.10 16.32 22.98
#